data_AF-A0A971PFF8-F1
#
_entry.id   AF-A0A971PFF8-F1
#
_cell.length_a   1.000
_cell.length_b   1.000
_cell.length_c   1.000
_cell.angle_alpha   90.00
_cell.angle_beta   90.00
_cell.angle_gamma   90.00
#
_symmetry.space_group_name_H-M   'P 1'
#
loop_
_entity.id
_entity.type
_entity.pdbx_description
1 polymer ?
#
loop_
_entity_poly.entity_id
_entity_poly.type
_entity_poly.pdbx_seq_one_letter_code
_entity_poly.pdbx_strand_id
1 'polypeptide(L)'
;MESKAEYKARLKTELRQVGSEIEQLITKTDQIAAEIKQGYEEIETDLLDKQSETLAKLNESSLSKDEVWALIWDNVSEAVKEFNLQAITKVRQDYKELEPALQARQAALQKQFHESAIEAWAEIWNAVWYEVWNIAEELNRRAAIEIKQISEEFEALFVKQAELQAKLHELLVAGDEAWTVLKEVGNAIVKGRSS
;
A
#
# COMPACT_ATOMS: atom_id res chain seq x y z
N MET A 1 -14.79 -11.85 44.41
CA MET A 1 -13.77 -12.74 43.79
C MET A 1 -14.36 -13.27 42.50
N GLU A 2 -13.64 -13.15 41.37
CA GLU A 2 -14.07 -13.77 40.10
C GLU A 2 -14.06 -15.31 40.20
N SER A 3 -15.11 -15.97 39.69
CA SER A 3 -15.24 -17.43 39.65
C SER A 3 -14.44 -18.07 38.50
N LYS A 4 -14.17 -19.38 38.58
CA LYS A 4 -13.50 -20.14 37.51
C LYS A 4 -14.25 -20.05 36.18
N ALA A 5 -15.58 -20.06 36.23
CA ALA A 5 -16.45 -19.92 35.07
C ALA A 5 -16.37 -18.52 34.44
N GLU A 6 -16.38 -17.46 35.28
CA GLU A 6 -16.22 -16.07 34.85
C GLU A 6 -14.85 -15.84 34.19
N TYR A 7 -13.77 -16.33 34.79
CA TYR A 7 -12.43 -16.23 34.21
C TYR A 7 -12.29 -16.98 32.89
N LYS A 8 -12.85 -18.20 32.80
CA LYS A 8 -12.91 -18.98 31.55
C LYS A 8 -13.66 -18.22 30.45
N ALA A 9 -14.78 -17.59 30.79
CA ALA A 9 -15.55 -16.78 29.85
C ALA A 9 -14.74 -15.57 29.37
N ARG A 10 -14.04 -14.89 30.28
CA ARG A 10 -13.17 -13.75 29.95
C ARG A 10 -12.04 -14.14 28.99
N LEU A 11 -11.29 -15.21 29.27
CA LEU A 11 -10.23 -15.71 28.38
C LEU A 11 -10.74 -16.05 26.98
N LYS A 12 -11.95 -16.64 26.88
CA LYS A 12 -12.57 -16.91 25.58
C LYS A 12 -12.96 -15.65 24.83
N THR A 13 -13.44 -14.63 25.53
CA THR A 13 -13.73 -13.31 24.94
C THR A 13 -12.45 -12.64 24.45
N GLU A 14 -11.39 -12.63 25.26
CA GLU A 14 -10.08 -12.09 24.88
C GLU A 14 -9.49 -12.82 23.66
N LEU A 15 -9.60 -14.16 23.61
CA LEU A 15 -9.19 -14.95 22.44
C LEU A 15 -9.96 -14.59 21.16
N ARG A 16 -11.27 -14.38 21.27
CA ARG A 16 -12.09 -13.95 20.12
C ARG A 16 -11.70 -12.56 19.66
N GLN A 17 -11.43 -11.65 20.59
CA GLN A 17 -11.00 -10.31 20.26
C GLN A 17 -9.65 -10.31 19.54
N VAL A 18 -8.66 -11.06 20.05
CA VAL A 18 -7.38 -11.24 19.36
C VAL A 18 -7.56 -11.86 17.98
N GLY A 19 -8.46 -12.84 17.82
CA GLY A 19 -8.80 -13.40 16.51
C GLY A 19 -9.36 -12.34 15.55
N SER A 20 -10.26 -11.47 16.02
CA SER A 20 -10.79 -10.37 15.22
C SER A 20 -9.74 -9.32 14.86
N GLU A 21 -8.80 -9.02 15.76
CA GLU A 21 -7.68 -8.11 15.49
C GLU A 21 -6.77 -8.68 14.39
N ILE A 22 -6.47 -9.99 14.43
CA ILE A 22 -5.72 -10.70 13.38
C ILE A 22 -6.46 -10.62 12.02
N GLU A 23 -7.76 -10.89 11.98
CA GLU A 23 -8.56 -10.82 10.73
C GLU A 23 -8.58 -9.40 10.13
N GLN A 24 -8.65 -8.38 10.98
CA GLN A 24 -8.58 -6.98 10.56
C GLN A 24 -7.21 -6.64 9.94
N LEU A 25 -6.12 -7.10 10.56
CA LEU A 25 -4.78 -6.89 10.01
C LEU A 25 -4.58 -7.62 8.67
N ILE A 26 -5.13 -8.84 8.51
CA ILE A 26 -5.08 -9.58 7.23
C ILE A 26 -5.79 -8.77 6.14
N THR A 27 -7.02 -8.33 6.44
CA THR A 27 -7.82 -7.52 5.50
C THR A 27 -7.09 -6.23 5.11
N LYS A 28 -6.40 -5.59 6.07
CA LYS A 28 -5.62 -4.39 5.82
C LYS A 28 -4.43 -4.66 4.89
N THR A 29 -3.69 -5.74 5.10
CA THR A 29 -2.58 -6.14 4.22
C THR A 29 -3.07 -6.44 2.80
N ASP A 30 -4.16 -7.18 2.65
CA ASP A 30 -4.76 -7.50 1.35
C ASP A 30 -5.22 -6.22 0.63
N GLN A 31 -5.82 -5.28 1.36
CA GLN A 31 -6.23 -3.98 0.82
C GLN A 31 -5.03 -3.17 0.31
N ILE A 32 -3.93 -3.09 1.07
CA ILE A 32 -2.71 -2.39 0.64
C ILE A 32 -2.17 -2.99 -0.67
N ALA A 33 -2.11 -4.32 -0.76
CA ALA A 33 -1.63 -5.00 -1.95
C ALA A 33 -2.53 -4.74 -3.17
N ALA A 34 -3.85 -4.78 -2.99
CA ALA A 34 -4.82 -4.51 -4.04
C ALA A 34 -4.76 -3.06 -4.54
N GLU A 35 -4.69 -2.09 -3.63
CA GLU A 35 -4.63 -0.66 -3.97
C GLU A 35 -3.39 -0.31 -4.79
N ILE A 36 -2.22 -0.85 -4.43
CA ILE A 36 -0.97 -0.60 -5.18
C ILE A 36 -1.04 -1.21 -6.57
N LYS A 37 -1.49 -2.46 -6.65
CA LYS A 37 -1.61 -3.18 -7.92
C LYS A 37 -2.55 -2.44 -8.87
N GLN A 38 -3.73 -2.08 -8.39
CA GLN A 38 -4.73 -1.36 -9.18
C GLN A 38 -4.19 0.00 -9.65
N GLY A 39 -3.58 0.79 -8.76
CA GLY A 39 -3.03 2.09 -9.12
C GLY A 39 -1.95 2.02 -10.20
N TYR A 40 -1.10 0.98 -10.17
CA TYR A 40 -0.09 0.77 -11.21
C TYR A 40 -0.71 0.33 -12.55
N GLU A 41 -1.64 -0.62 -12.52
CA GLU A 41 -2.28 -1.14 -13.73
C GLU A 41 -3.09 -0.06 -14.47
N GLU A 42 -3.79 0.82 -13.73
CA GLU A 42 -4.56 1.93 -14.30
C GLU A 42 -3.65 2.95 -15.01
N ILE A 43 -2.60 3.43 -14.33
CA ILE A 43 -1.71 4.44 -14.93
C ILE A 43 -0.86 3.87 -16.07
N GLU A 44 -0.45 2.59 -15.98
CA GLU A 44 0.27 1.92 -17.05
C GLU A 44 -0.60 1.80 -18.31
N THR A 45 -1.86 1.39 -18.15
CA THR A 45 -2.81 1.25 -19.26
C THR A 45 -3.05 2.60 -19.94
N ASP A 46 -3.39 3.64 -19.18
CA ASP A 46 -3.64 4.98 -19.74
C ASP A 46 -2.41 5.52 -20.48
N LEU A 47 -1.20 5.35 -19.93
CA LEU A 47 0.02 5.80 -20.58
C LEU A 47 0.35 5.01 -21.85
N LEU A 48 0.14 3.69 -21.87
CA LEU A 48 0.33 2.86 -23.06
C LEU A 48 -0.67 3.23 -24.17
N ASP A 49 -1.93 3.50 -23.81
CA ASP A 49 -2.96 3.92 -24.75
C ASP A 49 -2.59 5.29 -25.34
N LYS A 50 -2.25 6.28 -24.51
CA LYS A 50 -1.81 7.60 -24.97
C LYS A 50 -0.51 7.54 -25.78
N GLN A 51 0.43 6.67 -25.43
CA GLN A 51 1.64 6.45 -26.22
C GLN A 51 1.30 5.93 -27.62
N SER A 52 0.39 4.96 -27.70
CA SER A 52 -0.07 4.36 -28.95
C SER A 52 -0.84 5.37 -29.82
N GLU A 53 -1.74 6.15 -29.23
CA GLU A 53 -2.47 7.21 -29.91
C GLU A 53 -1.54 8.29 -30.47
N THR A 54 -0.54 8.68 -29.68
CA THR A 54 0.43 9.68 -30.16
C THR A 54 1.24 9.12 -31.32
N LEU A 55 1.74 7.87 -31.21
CA LEU A 55 2.51 7.25 -32.28
C LEU A 55 1.70 7.13 -33.58
N ALA A 56 0.42 6.74 -33.48
CA ALA A 56 -0.48 6.68 -34.64
C ALA A 56 -0.62 8.06 -35.28
N LYS A 57 -0.89 9.11 -34.50
CA LYS A 57 -0.98 10.49 -34.99
C LYS A 57 0.32 10.94 -35.65
N LEU A 58 1.48 10.68 -35.05
CA LEU A 58 2.79 11.04 -35.62
C LEU A 58 3.05 10.38 -36.97
N ASN A 59 2.58 9.15 -37.19
CA ASN A 59 2.74 8.43 -38.45
C ASN A 59 1.79 8.93 -39.56
N GLU A 60 0.63 9.47 -39.19
CA GLU A 60 -0.44 9.85 -40.14
C GLU A 60 -0.41 11.33 -40.55
N SER A 61 0.36 12.17 -39.86
CA SER A 61 0.25 13.62 -39.96
C SER A 61 1.56 14.31 -40.34
N SER A 62 1.44 15.46 -41.01
CA SER A 62 2.57 16.33 -41.34
C SER A 62 2.73 17.42 -40.27
N LEU A 63 2.73 17.02 -38.99
CA LEU A 63 2.82 17.96 -37.88
C LEU A 63 4.19 18.66 -37.87
N SER A 64 4.16 19.95 -37.57
CA SER A 64 5.35 20.70 -37.23
C SER A 64 5.95 20.19 -35.91
N LYS A 65 7.21 20.54 -35.66
CA LYS A 65 7.95 20.12 -34.46
C LYS A 65 7.25 20.58 -33.16
N ASP A 66 6.70 21.80 -33.17
CA ASP A 66 5.99 22.36 -32.03
C ASP A 66 4.67 21.63 -31.77
N GLU A 67 3.95 21.24 -32.83
CA GLU A 67 2.72 20.46 -32.71
C GLU A 67 2.98 19.05 -32.20
N VAL A 68 4.08 18.41 -32.62
CA VAL A 68 4.52 17.12 -32.07
C VAL A 68 4.82 17.23 -30.59
N TRP A 69 5.56 18.27 -30.19
CA TRP A 69 5.88 18.51 -28.78
C TRP A 69 4.62 18.71 -27.93
N ALA A 70 3.70 19.55 -28.40
CA ALA A 70 2.43 19.80 -27.73
C ALA A 70 1.60 18.51 -27.62
N LEU A 71 1.47 17.76 -28.71
CA LEU A 71 0.70 16.51 -28.74
C LEU A 71 1.19 15.48 -27.71
N ILE A 72 2.51 15.29 -27.61
CA ILE A 72 3.09 14.34 -26.65
C ILE A 72 2.72 14.73 -25.22
N TRP A 73 2.94 16.00 -24.87
CA TRP A 73 2.73 16.46 -23.50
C TRP A 73 1.26 16.65 -23.13
N ASP A 74 0.40 16.99 -24.09
CA ASP A 74 -1.04 17.01 -23.88
C ASP A 74 -1.55 15.60 -23.54
N ASN A 75 -1.10 14.58 -24.29
CA ASN A 75 -1.44 13.19 -24.04
C ASN A 75 -0.90 12.67 -22.69
N VAL A 76 0.35 13.01 -22.34
CA VAL A 76 0.92 12.67 -21.01
C VAL A 76 0.15 13.38 -19.90
N SER A 77 -0.18 14.67 -20.07
CA SER A 77 -0.96 15.42 -19.08
C SER A 77 -2.37 14.86 -18.92
N GLU A 78 -2.99 14.42 -20.02
CA GLU A 78 -4.31 13.81 -20.01
C GLU A 78 -4.29 12.46 -19.27
N ALA A 79 -3.34 11.55 -19.57
CA ALA A 79 -3.20 10.29 -18.84
C ALA A 79 -3.04 10.52 -17.33
N VAL A 80 -2.20 11.47 -16.93
CA VAL A 80 -1.97 11.77 -15.50
C VAL A 80 -3.23 12.36 -14.84
N LYS A 81 -4.00 13.18 -15.56
CA LYS A 81 -5.27 13.73 -15.07
C LYS A 81 -6.35 12.66 -14.97
N GLU A 82 -6.48 11.79 -15.96
CA GLU A 82 -7.41 10.68 -16.00
C GLU A 82 -7.13 9.71 -14.84
N PHE A 83 -5.86 9.30 -14.68
CA PHE A 83 -5.41 8.54 -13.52
C PHE A 83 -5.74 9.25 -12.21
N ASN A 84 -5.37 10.53 -12.08
CA ASN A 84 -5.69 11.28 -10.87
C ASN A 84 -7.18 11.25 -10.59
N LEU A 85 -8.06 11.45 -11.58
CA LEU A 85 -9.52 11.43 -11.41
C LEU A 85 -10.06 10.08 -10.94
N GLN A 86 -9.49 8.97 -11.42
CA GLN A 86 -9.97 7.61 -11.18
C GLN A 86 -9.35 6.95 -9.93
N ALA A 87 -8.13 7.35 -9.57
CA ALA A 87 -7.38 6.76 -8.46
C ALA A 87 -8.09 6.92 -7.11
N ILE A 88 -8.05 5.85 -6.31
CA ILE A 88 -8.50 5.84 -4.91
C ILE A 88 -7.70 6.89 -4.12
N THR A 89 -8.33 7.52 -3.12
CA THR A 89 -7.76 8.68 -2.38
C THR A 89 -6.36 8.43 -1.81
N LYS A 90 -6.04 7.20 -1.34
CA LYS A 90 -4.72 6.85 -0.80
C LYS A 90 -3.66 6.84 -1.89
N VAL A 91 -3.94 6.16 -3.01
CA VAL A 91 -3.08 6.15 -4.21
C VAL A 91 -2.90 7.56 -4.77
N ARG A 92 -3.98 8.35 -4.91
CA ARG A 92 -3.92 9.74 -5.38
C ARG A 92 -3.04 10.63 -4.50
N GLN A 93 -3.08 10.47 -3.17
CA GLN A 93 -2.23 11.23 -2.25
C GLN A 93 -0.74 10.94 -2.46
N ASP A 94 -0.40 9.71 -2.82
CA ASP A 94 0.98 9.32 -3.03
C ASP A 94 1.50 9.68 -4.44
N TYR A 95 0.62 9.68 -5.45
CA TYR A 95 0.94 10.11 -6.81
C TYR A 95 0.87 11.63 -7.05
N LYS A 96 0.60 12.44 -6.02
CA LYS A 96 0.58 13.92 -6.12
C LYS A 96 1.88 14.53 -6.66
N GLU A 97 2.99 13.80 -6.54
CA GLU A 97 4.30 14.24 -6.99
C GLU A 97 4.55 13.95 -8.48
N LEU A 98 3.69 13.15 -9.13
CA LEU A 98 3.86 12.75 -10.54
C LEU A 98 3.70 13.93 -11.49
N GLU A 99 2.64 14.72 -11.32
CA GLU A 99 2.39 15.88 -12.19
C GLU A 99 3.53 16.92 -12.11
N PRO A 100 4.00 17.35 -10.91
CA PRO A 100 5.18 18.21 -10.80
C PRO A 100 6.46 17.62 -11.39
N ALA A 101 6.72 16.31 -11.18
CA ALA A 101 7.91 15.65 -11.72
C ALA A 101 7.90 15.63 -13.25
N LEU A 102 6.75 15.31 -13.85
CA LEU A 102 6.58 15.33 -15.31
C LEU A 102 6.69 16.74 -15.88
N GLN A 103 6.15 17.76 -15.22
CA GLN A 103 6.32 19.16 -15.64
C GLN A 103 7.80 19.59 -15.61
N ALA A 104 8.54 19.23 -14.55
CA ALA A 104 9.97 19.50 -14.48
C ALA A 104 10.75 18.78 -15.59
N ARG A 105 10.38 17.52 -15.87
CA ARG A 105 10.99 16.71 -16.93
C ARG A 105 10.68 17.27 -18.32
N GLN A 106 9.44 17.69 -18.57
CA GLN A 106 9.03 18.41 -19.78
C GLN A 106 9.92 19.63 -20.02
N ALA A 107 10.06 20.50 -19.02
CA ALA A 107 10.87 21.71 -19.15
C ALA A 107 12.35 21.41 -19.43
N ALA A 108 12.89 20.32 -18.87
CA ALA A 108 14.26 19.88 -19.14
C ALA A 108 14.43 19.33 -20.56
N LEU A 109 13.53 18.44 -20.99
CA LEU A 109 13.55 17.83 -22.32
C LEU A 109 13.28 18.85 -23.41
N GLN A 110 12.43 19.86 -23.17
CA GLN A 110 12.17 20.92 -24.13
C GLN A 110 13.47 21.66 -24.46
N LYS A 111 14.29 21.99 -23.45
CA LYS A 111 15.59 22.64 -23.68
C LYS A 111 16.56 21.76 -24.47
N GLN A 112 16.43 20.44 -24.37
CA GLN A 112 17.35 19.48 -24.96
C GLN A 112 16.97 19.06 -26.38
N PHE A 113 15.67 18.93 -26.67
CA PHE A 113 15.17 18.24 -27.87
C PHE A 113 14.14 19.03 -28.67
N HIS A 114 13.91 20.32 -28.38
CA HIS A 114 12.88 21.11 -29.08
C HIS A 114 12.98 21.03 -30.61
N GLU A 115 14.20 20.99 -31.14
CA GLU A 115 14.45 20.95 -32.59
C GLU A 115 14.31 19.55 -33.21
N SER A 116 14.19 18.49 -32.42
CA SER A 116 14.19 17.09 -32.89
C SER A 116 13.13 16.22 -32.22
N ALA A 117 12.03 16.78 -31.73
CA ALA A 117 11.01 16.07 -30.94
C ALA A 117 10.51 14.76 -31.57
N ILE A 118 10.42 14.67 -32.90
CA ILE A 118 10.06 13.43 -33.62
C ILE A 118 11.16 12.37 -33.46
N GLU A 119 12.42 12.75 -33.58
CA GLU A 119 13.59 11.88 -33.46
C GLU A 119 13.85 11.51 -31.99
N ALA A 120 13.51 12.40 -31.06
CA ALA A 120 13.64 12.24 -29.61
C ALA A 120 12.39 11.66 -28.93
N TRP A 121 11.36 11.27 -29.70
CA TRP A 121 10.09 10.75 -29.18
C TRP A 121 10.30 9.60 -28.17
N ALA A 122 11.16 8.64 -28.51
CA ALA A 122 11.45 7.50 -27.64
C ALA A 122 12.10 7.94 -26.32
N GLU A 123 12.97 8.94 -26.36
CA GLU A 123 13.63 9.49 -25.17
C GLU A 123 12.65 10.25 -24.27
N ILE A 124 11.70 10.96 -24.87
CA ILE A 124 10.62 11.63 -24.14
C ILE A 124 9.75 10.61 -23.40
N TRP A 125 9.32 9.53 -24.07
CA TRP A 125 8.52 8.49 -23.40
C TRP A 125 9.31 7.69 -22.38
N ASN A 126 10.59 7.39 -22.64
CA ASN A 126 11.45 6.78 -21.64
C ASN A 126 11.54 7.63 -20.38
N ALA A 127 11.61 8.95 -20.53
CA ALA A 127 11.62 9.86 -19.38
C ALA A 127 10.28 9.90 -18.63
N VAL A 128 9.15 9.85 -19.34
CA VAL A 128 7.82 9.74 -18.72
C VAL A 128 7.71 8.44 -17.91
N TRP A 129 8.05 7.30 -18.53
CA TRP A 129 8.06 6.00 -17.87
C TRP A 129 9.01 5.97 -16.67
N TYR A 130 10.16 6.63 -16.76
CA TYR A 130 11.10 6.75 -15.65
C TYR A 130 10.48 7.47 -14.44
N GLU A 131 9.77 8.59 -14.65
CA GLU A 131 9.11 9.29 -13.52
C GLU A 131 8.00 8.44 -12.89
N VAL A 132 7.20 7.77 -13.72
CA VAL A 132 6.11 6.89 -13.26
C VAL A 132 6.67 5.73 -12.45
N TRP A 133 7.75 5.11 -12.93
CA TRP A 133 8.42 4.01 -12.24
C TRP A 133 9.02 4.43 -10.89
N ASN A 134 9.69 5.58 -10.83
CA ASN A 134 10.24 6.09 -9.57
C ASN A 134 9.17 6.28 -8.49
N ILE A 135 7.99 6.78 -8.87
CA ILE A 135 6.89 6.99 -7.93
C ILE A 135 6.28 5.65 -7.51
N ALA A 136 6.14 4.70 -8.44
CA ALA A 136 5.72 3.33 -8.12
C ALA A 136 6.70 2.62 -7.16
N GLU A 137 8.01 2.81 -7.33
CA GLU A 137 9.02 2.27 -6.42
C GLU A 137 8.92 2.88 -5.02
N GLU A 138 8.74 4.20 -4.92
CA GLU A 138 8.57 4.88 -3.63
C GLU A 138 7.31 4.40 -2.90
N LEU A 139 6.23 4.18 -3.65
CA LEU A 139 5.00 3.57 -3.16
C LEU A 139 5.22 2.17 -2.61
N ASN A 140 5.84 1.30 -3.40
CA ASN A 140 6.20 -0.04 -2.98
C ASN A 140 7.08 -0.03 -1.71
N ARG A 141 8.01 0.92 -1.63
CA ARG A 141 8.86 1.09 -0.45
C ARG A 141 8.05 1.46 0.80
N ARG A 142 7.12 2.41 0.70
CA ARG A 142 6.24 2.80 1.83
C ARG A 142 5.32 1.67 2.24
N ALA A 143 4.73 0.98 1.26
CA ALA A 143 3.90 -0.18 1.52
C ALA A 143 4.66 -1.30 2.21
N ALA A 144 5.90 -1.57 1.81
CA ALA A 144 6.76 -2.55 2.48
C ALA A 144 7.02 -2.17 3.94
N ILE A 145 7.16 -0.88 4.25
CA ILE A 145 7.28 -0.40 5.65
C ILE A 145 5.99 -0.64 6.41
N GLU A 146 4.82 -0.31 5.84
CA GLU A 146 3.52 -0.53 6.47
C GLU A 146 3.25 -2.04 6.71
N ILE A 147 3.54 -2.89 5.72
CA ILE A 147 3.42 -4.36 5.83
C ILE A 147 4.36 -4.90 6.90
N LYS A 148 5.57 -4.36 7.01
CA LYS A 148 6.51 -4.74 8.06
C LYS A 148 5.96 -4.41 9.45
N GLN A 149 5.39 -3.22 9.64
CA GLN A 149 4.76 -2.83 10.91
C GLN A 149 3.58 -3.75 11.25
N ILE A 150 2.73 -4.06 10.27
CA ILE A 150 1.64 -5.03 10.44
C ILE A 150 2.17 -6.42 10.82
N SER A 151 3.32 -6.83 10.27
CA SER A 151 3.96 -8.11 10.62
C SER A 151 4.43 -8.14 12.07
N GLU A 152 4.99 -7.04 12.58
CA GLU A 152 5.38 -6.90 13.99
C GLU A 152 4.13 -6.95 14.92
N GLU A 153 3.01 -6.35 14.49
CA GLU A 153 1.73 -6.44 15.20
C GLU A 153 1.17 -7.89 15.19
N PHE A 154 1.28 -8.61 14.07
CA PHE A 154 0.89 -10.02 13.99
C PHE A 154 1.68 -10.89 14.96
N GLU A 155 3.01 -10.72 15.05
CA GLU A 155 3.84 -11.49 15.98
C GLU A 155 3.36 -11.30 17.43
N ALA A 156 3.10 -10.06 17.84
CA ALA A 156 2.59 -9.77 19.17
C ALA A 156 1.21 -10.41 19.44
N LEU A 157 0.31 -10.39 18.44
CA LEU A 157 -1.01 -11.00 18.56
C LEU A 157 -0.95 -12.53 18.59
N PHE A 158 -0.07 -13.16 17.82
CA PHE A 158 0.13 -14.62 17.87
C PHE A 158 0.71 -15.07 19.21
N VAL A 159 1.67 -14.31 19.77
CA VAL A 159 2.19 -14.57 21.13
C VAL A 159 1.05 -14.46 22.14
N LYS A 160 0.25 -13.39 22.09
CA LYS A 160 -0.90 -13.20 22.99
C LYS A 160 -1.94 -14.32 22.83
N GLN A 161 -2.22 -14.76 21.60
CA GLN A 161 -3.13 -15.86 21.34
C GLN A 161 -2.62 -17.17 21.96
N ALA A 162 -1.33 -17.49 21.79
CA ALA A 162 -0.71 -18.68 22.36
C ALA A 162 -0.73 -18.65 23.90
N GLU A 163 -0.42 -17.50 24.52
CA GLU A 163 -0.49 -17.33 25.97
C GLU A 163 -1.93 -17.53 26.51
N LEU A 164 -2.94 -16.98 25.83
CA LEU A 164 -4.33 -17.14 26.22
C LEU A 164 -4.83 -18.57 26.03
N GLN A 165 -4.40 -19.26 24.97
CA GLN A 165 -4.71 -20.68 24.73
C GLN A 165 -4.07 -21.57 25.79
N ALA A 166 -2.81 -21.33 26.15
CA ALA A 166 -2.12 -22.05 27.21
C ALA A 166 -2.83 -21.87 28.56
N LYS A 167 -3.18 -20.64 28.93
CA LYS A 167 -3.96 -20.34 30.15
C LYS A 167 -5.32 -21.02 30.16
N LEU A 168 -6.02 -21.03 29.02
CA LEU A 168 -7.31 -21.71 28.90
C LEU A 168 -7.13 -23.23 29.05
N HIS A 169 -6.07 -23.81 28.50
CA HIS A 169 -5.75 -25.23 28.63
C HIS A 169 -5.42 -25.60 30.09
N GLU A 170 -4.54 -24.85 30.74
CA GLU A 170 -4.21 -25.01 32.16
C GLU A 170 -5.47 -24.95 33.03
N LEU A 171 -6.37 -24.00 32.78
CA LEU A 171 -7.65 -23.86 33.48
C LEU A 171 -8.57 -25.08 33.33
N LEU A 172 -8.54 -25.72 32.16
CA LEU A 172 -9.37 -26.90 31.85
C LEU A 172 -8.82 -28.17 32.50
N VAL A 173 -7.50 -28.26 32.67
CA VAL A 173 -6.81 -29.42 33.25
C VAL A 173 -6.69 -29.30 34.78
N ALA A 174 -6.66 -28.08 35.32
CA ALA A 174 -6.55 -27.83 36.76
C ALA A 174 -7.84 -28.20 37.54
N GLY A 175 -7.69 -29.05 38.56
CA GLY A 175 -8.69 -29.20 39.64
C GLY A 175 -8.89 -27.91 40.44
N ASP A 176 -9.95 -27.82 41.23
CA ASP A 176 -10.37 -26.55 41.86
C ASP A 176 -9.34 -25.98 42.87
N GLU A 177 -8.46 -26.80 43.42
CA GLU A 177 -7.36 -26.36 44.29
C GLU A 177 -6.19 -25.72 43.51
N ALA A 178 -5.86 -26.24 42.32
CA ALA A 178 -4.81 -25.70 41.45
C ALA A 178 -5.21 -24.39 40.77
N TRP A 179 -6.52 -24.15 40.61
CA TRP A 179 -7.09 -22.92 40.06
C TRP A 179 -6.73 -21.66 40.88
N THR A 180 -6.71 -21.75 42.22
CA THR A 180 -6.44 -20.60 43.09
C THR A 180 -5.00 -20.10 42.94
N VAL A 181 -4.04 -21.02 42.73
CA VAL A 181 -2.62 -20.71 42.51
C VAL A 181 -2.38 -20.14 41.10
N LEU A 182 -3.01 -20.72 40.06
CA LEU A 182 -2.90 -20.24 38.68
C LEU A 182 -3.44 -18.81 38.50
N LYS A 183 -4.49 -18.44 39.24
CA LYS A 183 -5.08 -17.10 39.21
C LYS A 183 -4.13 -16.02 39.75
N GLU A 184 -3.36 -16.31 40.79
CA GLU A 184 -2.39 -15.37 41.36
C GLU A 184 -1.19 -15.14 40.43
N VAL A 185 -0.67 -16.21 39.81
CA VAL A 185 0.42 -16.12 38.82
C VAL A 185 -0.03 -15.38 37.56
N GLY A 186 -1.23 -15.66 37.05
CA GLY A 186 -1.78 -15.02 35.86
C GLY A 186 -2.02 -13.50 36.01
N ASN A 187 -2.41 -13.04 37.20
CA ASN A 187 -2.62 -11.62 37.48
C ASN A 187 -1.29 -10.84 37.62
N ALA A 188 -0.21 -11.48 38.05
CA ALA A 188 1.12 -10.86 38.13
C ALA A 188 1.71 -10.57 36.74
N ILE A 189 1.49 -11.46 35.77
CA ILE A 189 1.97 -11.31 34.39
C ILE A 189 1.23 -10.18 33.65
N VAL A 190 -0.08 -10.02 33.89
CA VAL A 190 -0.89 -8.96 33.28
C VAL A 190 -0.55 -7.57 33.85
N LYS A 191 -0.15 -7.48 35.13
CA LYS A 191 0.24 -6.21 35.77
C LYS A 191 1.72 -5.86 35.63
N GLY A 192 2.61 -6.84 35.45
CA GLY A 192 4.06 -6.65 35.40
C GLY A 192 4.61 -6.08 34.09
N ARG A 193 3.78 -5.86 33.07
CA ARG A 193 4.15 -5.13 31.84
C ARG A 193 3.70 -3.66 31.84
N SER A 194 3.19 -3.16 32.96
CA SER A 194 2.88 -1.75 33.19
C SER A 194 4.00 -1.09 34.01
N SER A 195 5.19 -0.95 33.43
CA SER A 195 6.29 -0.16 33.98
C SER A 195 7.16 0.35 32.84
#